data_AF-A0A9P6GND0-F1
#
_entry.id   AF-A0A9P6GND0-F1
#
_cell.length_a   1.000
_cell.length_b   1.000
_cell.length_c   1.000
_cell.angle_alpha   90.00
_cell.angle_beta   90.00
_cell.angle_gamma   90.00
#
_symmetry.space_group_name_H-M   'P 1'
#
loop_
_entity.id
_entity.type
_entity.pdbx_description
1 polymer ?
#
loop_
_entity_poly.entity_id
_entity_poly.type
_entity_poly.pdbx_seq_one_letter_code
_entity_poly.pdbx_strand_id
1 'polypeptide(L)'
;MAYLLNLPVELLQRIASFLNCCSALALARVSRTLHDACNHRVVFRDIALYSFAHDFNDPRAELLLWPEGCDILKGASLPDTIRLACAVERAVKHAVGRAGGRCEPVWIAKERTVDSRNVIFPDIDEWLPQLLAWHHPSCKYMLDTSLLPAHLQLGKRLDSSSRASFINVGFCLAYFALQNVSSMSGDVYTPFEIEDSIAKMSTEYMFSVCWGLKPPHVSQGFSSFDLAQGSTCIIPFLYSILGSGLFGRIPFPVPSRIPFRSFMDVPWVFTDSAEAFSICHIPKMTEFDFLTGTWMGYYTDQRLVNHRHFALVGPPMNDINIVAKLSDEPNKHSEPKGHIGCSESSGFDSYGRFTICGEFYHDGRVELVKHYTQHSWEWQYNGIVIPFGIVGRWSDLEGNFGGHFWIWKKDWCDSQAL
;
A
#
# COMPACT_ATOMS: atom_id res chain seq x y z
N MET A 1 10.35 50.02 19.81
CA MET A 1 9.79 49.06 18.83
C MET A 1 10.58 47.77 18.94
N ALA A 2 9.92 46.64 19.17
CA ALA A 2 10.56 45.33 19.13
C ALA A 2 10.57 44.83 17.68
N TYR A 3 11.75 44.56 17.13
CA TYR A 3 11.89 43.97 15.80
C TYR A 3 11.95 42.44 15.93
N LEU A 4 11.45 41.71 14.93
CA LEU A 4 11.52 40.25 14.88
C LEU A 4 12.95 39.74 15.11
N LEU A 5 13.95 40.42 14.53
CA LEU A 5 15.37 40.07 14.66
C LEU A 5 15.96 40.27 16.07
N ASN A 6 15.24 40.96 16.97
CA ASN A 6 15.65 41.13 18.36
C ASN A 6 15.17 40.00 19.27
N LEU A 7 14.41 39.03 18.74
CA LEU A 7 13.97 37.88 19.51
C LEU A 7 15.12 36.86 19.70
N PRO A 8 15.16 36.16 20.85
CA PRO A 8 16.01 34.99 21.05
C PRO A 8 15.81 33.93 19.95
N VAL A 9 16.88 33.20 19.62
CA VAL A 9 16.87 32.18 18.56
C VAL A 9 15.81 31.10 18.80
N GLU A 10 15.58 30.73 20.06
CA GLU A 10 14.60 29.72 20.46
C GLU A 10 13.17 30.21 20.17
N LEU A 11 12.90 31.51 20.36
CA LEU A 11 11.60 32.09 20.02
C LEU A 11 11.41 32.18 18.50
N LEU A 12 12.45 32.54 17.75
CA LEU A 12 12.41 32.54 16.28
C LEU A 12 12.14 31.14 15.74
N GLN A 13 12.83 30.13 16.26
CA GLN A 13 12.61 28.73 15.90
C GLN A 13 11.20 28.26 16.24
N ARG A 14 10.70 28.61 17.44
CA ARG A 14 9.34 28.27 17.86
C ARG A 14 8.28 28.94 16.98
N ILE A 15 8.48 30.21 16.59
CA ILE A 15 7.59 30.89 15.65
C ILE A 15 7.62 30.20 14.29
N ALA A 16 8.83 29.88 13.79
CA ALA A 16 8.99 29.22 12.50
C ALA A 16 8.36 27.81 12.47
N SER A 17 8.34 27.07 13.58
CA SER A 17 7.72 25.74 13.62
C SER A 17 6.19 25.75 13.60
N PHE A 18 5.55 26.91 13.76
CA PHE A 18 4.12 27.09 13.52
C PHE A 18 3.78 27.43 12.05
N LEU A 19 4.79 27.60 11.19
CA LEU A 19 4.59 27.82 9.76
C LEU A 19 4.51 26.48 9.03
N ASN A 20 3.92 26.47 7.83
CA ASN A 20 4.13 25.36 6.90
C ASN A 20 5.59 25.37 6.38
N CYS A 21 6.04 24.24 5.81
CA CYS A 21 7.42 24.07 5.36
C CYS A 21 7.83 25.14 4.33
N CYS A 22 6.99 25.42 3.33
CA CYS A 22 7.25 26.44 2.32
C CYS A 22 7.42 27.84 2.94
N SER A 23 6.57 28.23 3.88
CA SER A 23 6.64 29.51 4.58
C SER A 23 7.84 29.60 5.51
N ALA A 24 8.22 28.51 6.20
CA ALA A 24 9.43 28.45 7.02
C ALA A 24 10.69 28.61 6.16
N LEU A 25 10.75 27.94 5.00
CA LEU A 25 11.84 28.10 4.03
C LEU A 25 11.89 29.51 3.45
N ALA A 26 10.74 30.13 3.16
CA ALA A 26 10.68 31.51 2.70
C ALA A 26 11.19 32.48 3.78
N LEU A 27 10.78 32.29 5.04
CA LEU A 27 11.26 33.08 6.19
C LEU A 27 12.79 32.98 6.33
N ALA A 28 13.34 31.76 6.22
CA ALA A 28 14.78 31.52 6.26
C ALA A 28 15.56 32.17 5.09
N ARG A 29 14.88 32.66 4.05
CA ARG A 29 15.50 33.38 2.92
C ARG A 29 15.43 34.91 3.05
N VAL A 30 14.74 35.44 4.06
CA VAL A 30 14.56 36.89 4.25
C VAL A 30 15.85 37.58 4.71
N SER A 31 16.62 36.97 5.61
CA SER A 31 17.91 37.50 6.10
C SER A 31 18.83 36.38 6.56
N ARG A 32 20.15 36.65 6.68
CA ARG A 32 21.12 35.67 7.19
C ARG A 32 20.81 35.25 8.64
N THR A 33 20.46 36.21 9.50
CA THR A 33 20.09 35.91 10.90
C THR A 33 18.87 34.98 10.98
N LEU A 34 17.85 35.21 10.14
CA LEU A 34 16.69 34.32 10.06
C LEU A 34 17.02 32.97 9.45
N HIS A 35 17.94 32.93 8.48
CA HIS A 35 18.46 31.69 7.93
C HIS A 35 19.10 30.84 9.02
N ASP A 36 20.07 31.39 9.74
CA ASP A 36 20.83 30.68 10.78
C ASP A 36 19.92 30.23 11.93
N ALA A 37 18.90 31.04 12.27
CA ALA A 37 17.93 30.69 13.29
C ALA A 37 16.92 29.63 12.84
N CYS A 38 16.30 29.81 11.66
CA CYS A 38 15.10 29.05 11.24
C CYS A 38 15.42 27.86 10.32
N ASN A 39 16.55 27.86 9.62
CA ASN A 39 17.00 26.72 8.80
C ASN A 39 17.62 25.62 9.69
N HIS A 40 16.87 25.18 10.69
CA HIS A 40 17.35 24.32 11.76
C HIS A 40 16.49 23.05 11.87
N ARG A 41 17.11 21.92 12.20
CA ARG A 41 16.46 20.60 12.21
C ARG A 41 15.23 20.56 13.12
N VAL A 42 15.30 21.23 14.27
CA VAL A 42 14.19 21.30 15.23
C VAL A 42 12.95 21.96 14.63
N VAL A 43 13.12 23.00 13.81
CA VAL A 43 12.00 23.71 13.18
C VAL A 43 11.23 22.76 12.26
N PHE A 44 11.91 22.13 11.31
CA PHE A 44 11.26 21.24 10.33
C PHE A 44 10.79 19.92 10.93
N ARG A 45 11.51 19.40 11.95
CA ARG A 45 11.01 18.28 12.75
C ARG A 45 9.67 18.62 13.38
N ASP A 46 9.56 19.79 14.01
CA ASP A 46 8.33 20.21 14.66
C ASP A 46 7.20 20.45 13.64
N ILE A 47 7.49 21.00 12.45
CA ILE A 47 6.52 21.11 11.35
C ILE A 47 6.00 19.73 10.92
N ALA A 48 6.89 18.75 10.76
CA ALA A 48 6.51 17.38 10.41
C ALA A 48 5.68 16.70 11.52
N LEU A 49 6.04 16.92 12.80
CA LEU A 49 5.33 16.31 13.95
C LEU A 49 3.97 16.95 14.24
N TYR A 50 3.86 18.27 14.05
CA TYR A 50 2.74 19.10 14.48
C TYR A 50 2.14 19.80 13.28
N SER A 51 1.58 19.01 12.37
CA SER A 51 0.93 19.58 11.21
C SER A 51 -0.46 20.09 11.56
N PHE A 52 -0.67 21.37 11.31
CA PHE A 52 -1.97 22.00 11.42
C PHE A 52 -2.72 21.75 10.12
N ALA A 53 -3.88 21.08 10.19
CA ALA A 53 -4.86 21.16 9.13
C ALA A 53 -5.37 22.60 9.07
N HIS A 54 -4.65 23.46 8.35
CA HIS A 54 -4.87 24.91 8.38
C HIS A 54 -6.21 25.28 7.74
N ASP A 55 -7.19 25.55 8.59
CA ASP A 55 -7.87 26.83 8.56
C ASP A 55 -7.76 27.41 9.99
N PHE A 56 -6.97 28.47 10.17
CA PHE A 56 -6.87 29.15 11.48
C PHE A 56 -8.24 29.65 11.97
N ASN A 57 -9.23 29.73 11.08
CA ASN A 57 -10.59 30.09 11.40
C ASN A 57 -11.52 28.89 11.62
N ASP A 58 -11.08 27.64 11.39
CA ASP A 58 -11.86 26.47 11.79
C ASP A 58 -11.50 26.10 13.23
N PRO A 59 -12.39 26.35 14.22
CA PRO A 59 -12.16 25.94 15.60
C PRO A 59 -12.08 24.42 15.78
N ARG A 60 -12.36 23.64 14.73
CA ARG A 60 -12.20 22.17 14.68
C ARG A 60 -10.86 21.73 14.10
N ALA A 61 -9.91 22.65 13.86
CA ALA A 61 -8.55 22.30 13.46
C ALA A 61 -7.88 21.46 14.57
N GLU A 62 -8.02 20.13 14.45
CA GLU A 62 -7.38 19.18 15.34
C GLU A 62 -5.87 19.20 15.08
N LEU A 63 -5.10 19.36 16.16
CA LEU A 63 -3.65 19.17 16.11
C LEU A 63 -3.39 17.69 15.78
N LEU A 64 -2.80 17.45 14.62
CA LEU A 64 -2.39 16.11 14.21
C LEU A 64 -1.08 15.76 14.90
N LEU A 65 -1.20 15.12 16.07
CA LEU A 65 -0.07 14.53 16.76
C LEU A 65 0.31 13.23 16.08
N TRP A 66 1.58 13.09 15.71
CA TRP A 66 2.16 11.85 15.19
C TRP A 66 2.94 11.13 16.29
N PRO A 67 2.35 10.14 16.99
CA PRO A 67 2.95 9.55 18.19
C PRO A 67 4.32 8.92 17.95
N GLU A 68 4.48 8.23 16.83
CA GLU A 68 5.70 7.52 16.45
C GLU A 68 6.74 8.43 15.78
N GLY A 69 6.36 9.66 15.43
CA GLY A 69 7.19 10.58 14.66
C GLY A 69 8.48 10.95 15.36
N CYS A 70 8.47 11.07 16.70
CA CYS A 70 9.66 11.40 17.48
C CYS A 70 10.78 10.36 17.30
N ASP A 71 10.41 9.07 17.28
CA ASP A 71 11.38 7.98 17.11
C ASP A 71 11.91 7.94 15.68
N ILE A 72 11.05 8.15 14.69
CA ILE A 72 11.44 8.20 13.27
C ILE A 72 12.40 9.37 13.03
N LEU A 73 12.13 10.52 13.62
CA LEU A 73 12.90 11.75 13.40
C LEU A 73 14.13 11.87 14.31
N LYS A 74 14.35 10.95 15.25
CA LYS A 74 15.48 11.02 16.20
C LYS A 74 16.84 11.11 15.49
N GLY A 75 17.02 10.38 14.40
CA GLY A 75 18.24 10.34 13.60
C GLY A 75 18.22 11.16 12.30
N ALA A 76 17.10 11.79 11.94
CA ALA A 76 16.94 12.45 10.64
C ALA A 76 17.92 13.61 10.45
N SER A 77 18.50 13.76 9.26
CA SER A 77 19.30 14.95 8.92
C SER A 77 18.41 16.18 8.73
N LEU A 78 18.99 17.39 8.70
CA LEU A 78 18.22 18.60 8.35
C LEU A 78 17.52 18.46 6.98
N PRO A 79 18.21 18.07 5.89
CA PRO A 79 17.55 17.79 4.61
C PRO A 79 16.37 16.82 4.72
N ASP A 80 16.50 15.73 5.47
CA ASP A 80 15.41 14.74 5.61
C ASP A 80 14.21 15.34 6.36
N THR A 81 14.45 16.12 7.42
CA THR A 81 13.36 16.82 8.12
C THR A 81 12.65 17.84 7.23
N ILE A 82 13.37 18.56 6.37
CA ILE A 82 12.78 19.51 5.40
C ILE A 82 11.92 18.78 4.39
N ARG A 83 12.45 17.69 3.80
CA ARG A 83 11.74 16.86 2.81
C ARG A 83 10.47 16.26 3.42
N LEU A 84 10.55 15.74 4.64
CA LEU A 84 9.38 15.23 5.33
C LEU A 84 8.35 16.31 5.62
N ALA A 85 8.77 17.46 6.17
CA ALA A 85 7.89 18.59 6.41
C ALA A 85 7.19 19.06 5.11
N CYS A 86 7.89 19.03 3.98
CA CYS A 86 7.32 19.33 2.66
C CYS A 86 6.29 18.29 2.23
N ALA A 87 6.58 16.98 2.38
CA ALA A 87 5.63 15.91 2.09
C ALA A 87 4.36 16.02 2.94
N VAL A 88 4.50 16.32 4.23
CA VAL A 88 3.36 16.50 5.13
C VAL A 88 2.54 17.73 4.75
N GLU A 89 3.18 18.86 4.44
CA GLU A 89 2.48 20.05 3.93
C GLU A 89 1.68 19.74 2.66
N ARG A 90 2.23 18.95 1.73
CA ARG A 90 1.51 18.50 0.53
C ARG A 90 0.30 17.66 0.89
N ALA A 91 0.45 16.67 1.77
CA ALA A 91 -0.67 15.85 2.24
C ALA A 91 -1.80 16.71 2.84
N VAL A 92 -1.46 17.69 3.69
CA VAL A 92 -2.42 18.62 4.29
C VAL A 92 -3.07 19.53 3.25
N LYS A 93 -2.31 20.08 2.29
CA LYS A 93 -2.87 20.91 1.21
C LYS A 93 -3.88 20.13 0.37
N HIS A 94 -3.61 18.86 0.07
CA HIS A 94 -4.54 17.98 -0.64
C HIS A 94 -5.82 17.71 0.16
N ALA A 95 -5.71 17.57 1.49
CA ALA A 95 -6.83 17.41 2.39
C ALA A 95 -7.75 18.65 2.43
N VAL A 96 -7.17 19.82 2.69
CA VAL A 96 -7.92 21.08 2.94
C VAL A 96 -8.60 21.60 1.67
N GLY A 97 -7.98 21.45 0.50
CA GLY A 97 -8.55 21.94 -0.77
C GLY A 97 -9.97 21.41 -1.07
N ARG A 98 -10.37 20.29 -0.45
CA ARG A 98 -11.67 19.67 -0.64
C ARG A 98 -12.79 20.31 0.20
N ALA A 99 -12.49 20.80 1.41
CA ALA A 99 -13.48 21.36 2.32
C ALA A 99 -14.17 22.62 1.77
N GLY A 100 -13.50 23.35 0.87
CA GLY A 100 -14.05 24.53 0.19
C GLY A 100 -15.05 24.25 -0.94
N GLY A 101 -15.44 23.00 -1.19
CA GLY A 101 -16.52 22.63 -2.12
C GLY A 101 -16.28 22.89 -3.62
N ARG A 102 -15.06 23.26 -4.04
CA ARG A 102 -14.77 23.59 -5.46
C ARG A 102 -13.49 23.03 -6.07
N CYS A 103 -12.69 22.24 -5.37
CA CYS A 103 -11.58 21.55 -6.01
C CYS A 103 -11.96 20.10 -6.25
N GLU A 104 -12.14 19.75 -7.53
CA GLU A 104 -11.86 18.38 -7.98
C GLU A 104 -10.52 17.97 -7.37
N PRO A 105 -10.38 16.72 -6.88
CA PRO A 105 -9.14 16.27 -6.27
C PRO A 105 -8.00 16.57 -7.24
N VAL A 106 -7.07 17.39 -6.77
CA VAL A 106 -6.05 18.09 -7.57
C VAL A 106 -5.09 17.12 -8.27
N TRP A 107 -5.26 15.80 -8.15
CA TRP A 107 -4.53 14.74 -8.88
C TRP A 107 -4.86 14.63 -10.37
N ILE A 108 -5.68 15.52 -10.91
CA ILE A 108 -5.88 15.65 -12.34
C ILE A 108 -5.62 17.12 -12.65
N ALA A 109 -4.37 17.46 -12.97
CA ALA A 109 -4.07 18.83 -13.35
C ALA A 109 -4.82 19.08 -14.67
N LYS A 110 -5.80 19.97 -14.63
CA LYS A 110 -6.41 20.56 -15.83
C LYS A 110 -5.42 21.52 -16.50
N GLU A 111 -4.19 21.08 -16.78
CA GLU A 111 -3.40 21.76 -17.80
C GLU A 111 -3.94 21.31 -19.15
N ARG A 112 -4.94 22.07 -19.62
CA ARG A 112 -5.45 22.09 -20.99
C ARG A 112 -4.39 22.64 -21.97
N THR A 113 -3.15 22.21 -21.85
CA THR A 113 -2.18 22.37 -22.93
C THR A 113 -2.38 21.20 -23.89
N VAL A 114 -2.32 21.49 -25.19
CA VAL A 114 -2.78 20.61 -26.28
C VAL A 114 -1.98 19.29 -26.36
N ASP A 115 -0.86 19.17 -25.63
CA ASP A 115 -0.10 17.92 -25.43
C ASP A 115 -0.51 17.16 -24.15
N SER A 116 -1.82 16.92 -24.05
CA SER A 116 -2.56 16.17 -23.00
C SER A 116 -2.10 14.73 -22.68
N ARG A 117 -0.90 14.30 -23.10
CA ARG A 117 -0.39 12.95 -22.83
C ARG A 117 0.30 12.80 -21.48
N ASN A 118 0.74 13.86 -20.80
CA ASN A 118 1.70 13.70 -19.67
C ASN A 118 1.27 14.38 -18.37
N VAL A 119 0.09 14.05 -17.85
CA VAL A 119 -0.32 14.51 -16.51
C VAL A 119 -0.19 13.35 -15.52
N ILE A 120 1.04 12.88 -15.33
CA ILE A 120 1.42 12.15 -14.11
C ILE A 120 1.95 13.22 -13.17
N PHE A 121 1.41 13.28 -11.95
CA PHE A 121 1.91 14.21 -10.93
C PHE A 121 3.37 13.87 -10.68
N PRO A 122 4.30 14.83 -10.88
CA PRO A 122 5.68 14.57 -10.56
C PRO A 122 5.71 14.26 -9.05
N ASP A 123 6.25 13.10 -8.68
CA ASP A 123 6.68 12.72 -7.32
C ASP A 123 5.69 12.08 -6.32
N ILE A 124 4.40 11.83 -6.61
CA ILE A 124 3.50 11.23 -5.59
C ILE A 124 4.02 9.90 -5.04
N ASP A 125 4.66 9.13 -5.91
CA ASP A 125 5.32 7.86 -5.65
C ASP A 125 6.63 7.97 -4.83
N GLU A 126 7.14 9.18 -4.61
CA GLU A 126 8.37 9.45 -3.84
C GLU A 126 8.11 9.86 -2.39
N TRP A 127 6.87 10.20 -2.03
CA TRP A 127 6.57 10.66 -0.67
C TRP A 127 5.32 10.04 -0.03
N LEU A 128 4.24 9.83 -0.79
CA LEU A 128 2.99 9.35 -0.21
C LEU A 128 3.10 7.92 0.32
N PRO A 129 3.72 6.96 -0.40
CA PRO A 129 3.88 5.60 0.12
C PRO A 129 4.62 5.56 1.46
N GLN A 130 5.66 6.38 1.62
CA GLN A 130 6.45 6.50 2.85
C GLN A 130 5.60 7.05 3.99
N LEU A 131 4.86 8.15 3.76
CA LEU A 131 3.97 8.72 4.78
C LEU A 131 2.90 7.71 5.23
N LEU A 132 2.35 6.94 4.30
CA LEU A 132 1.38 5.88 4.58
C LEU A 132 2.00 4.73 5.38
N ALA A 133 3.17 4.22 4.98
CA ALA A 133 3.89 3.17 5.71
C ALA A 133 4.33 3.61 7.11
N TRP A 134 4.51 4.92 7.31
CA TRP A 134 4.81 5.54 8.59
C TRP A 134 3.58 5.93 9.42
N HIS A 135 2.38 5.68 8.89
CA HIS A 135 1.11 6.05 9.51
C HIS A 135 1.02 7.54 9.86
N HIS A 136 1.55 8.40 8.99
CA HIS A 136 1.51 9.83 9.24
C HIS A 136 0.04 10.31 9.31
N PRO A 137 -0.40 11.01 10.37
CA PRO A 137 -1.81 11.36 10.56
C PRO A 137 -2.42 12.22 9.45
N SER A 138 -1.60 12.99 8.73
CA SER A 138 -2.05 13.80 7.57
C SER A 138 -2.67 12.94 6.47
N CYS A 139 -2.30 11.66 6.35
CA CYS A 139 -2.84 10.75 5.34
C CYS A 139 -4.29 10.36 5.60
N LYS A 140 -4.80 10.48 6.84
CA LYS A 140 -6.21 10.19 7.17
C LYS A 140 -7.20 11.00 6.32
N TYR A 141 -6.81 12.21 5.94
CA TYR A 141 -7.65 13.09 5.14
C TYR A 141 -7.54 12.84 3.63
N MET A 142 -6.69 11.90 3.21
CA MET A 142 -6.49 11.54 1.81
C MET A 142 -7.33 10.34 1.38
N LEU A 143 -8.10 9.71 2.28
CA LEU A 143 -8.88 8.49 2.03
C LEU A 143 -9.87 8.59 0.86
N ASP A 144 -10.31 9.80 0.54
CA ASP A 144 -11.26 10.06 -0.54
C ASP A 144 -10.59 10.40 -1.89
N THR A 145 -9.27 10.22 -2.01
CA THR A 145 -8.52 10.59 -3.21
C THR A 145 -8.43 9.44 -4.21
N SER A 146 -8.99 9.64 -5.40
CA SER A 146 -8.88 8.64 -6.48
C SER A 146 -7.50 8.72 -7.13
N LEU A 147 -6.61 7.82 -6.73
CA LEU A 147 -5.31 7.58 -7.40
C LEU A 147 -5.45 6.65 -8.62
N LEU A 148 -6.67 6.18 -8.90
CA LEU A 148 -6.96 5.23 -9.96
C LEU A 148 -6.52 5.70 -11.34
N PRO A 149 -6.79 6.96 -11.75
CA PRO A 149 -6.36 7.45 -13.06
C PRO A 149 -4.84 7.49 -13.20
N ALA A 150 -4.12 7.88 -12.14
CA ALA A 150 -2.66 7.91 -12.14
C ALA A 150 -2.08 6.50 -12.30
N HIS A 151 -2.60 5.53 -11.53
CA HIS A 151 -2.20 4.14 -11.65
C HIS A 151 -2.52 3.54 -13.04
N LEU A 152 -3.68 3.87 -13.60
CA LEU A 152 -4.07 3.46 -14.96
C LEU A 152 -3.09 3.98 -16.02
N GLN A 153 -2.70 5.25 -15.91
CA GLN A 153 -1.73 5.85 -16.84
C GLN A 153 -0.35 5.22 -16.73
N LEU A 154 0.12 4.96 -15.50
CA LEU A 154 1.38 4.25 -15.25
C LEU A 154 1.33 2.82 -15.83
N GLY A 155 0.23 2.10 -15.63
CA GLY A 155 0.06 0.75 -16.19
C GLY A 155 0.08 0.71 -17.72
N LYS A 156 -0.48 1.72 -18.39
CA LYS A 156 -0.40 1.85 -19.86
C LYS A 156 1.02 2.12 -20.39
N ARG A 157 1.94 2.51 -19.52
CA ARG A 157 3.33 2.88 -19.83
C ARG A 157 4.36 1.98 -19.19
N LEU A 158 3.93 0.84 -18.62
CA LEU A 158 4.76 0.02 -17.76
C LEU A 158 6.05 -0.43 -18.47
N ASP A 159 7.09 0.34 -18.25
CA ASP A 159 8.47 0.13 -18.66
C ASP A 159 9.35 0.05 -17.41
N SER A 160 10.64 -0.21 -17.56
CA SER A 160 11.55 -0.31 -16.41
C SER A 160 11.60 0.96 -15.56
N SER A 161 11.42 2.14 -16.17
CA SER A 161 11.51 3.44 -15.49
C SER A 161 10.27 3.80 -14.67
N SER A 162 9.09 3.36 -15.11
CA SER A 162 7.80 3.66 -14.48
C SER A 162 7.33 2.55 -13.52
N ARG A 163 8.03 1.40 -13.51
CA ARG A 163 7.65 0.23 -12.72
C ARG A 163 7.60 0.50 -11.21
N ALA A 164 8.60 1.20 -10.67
CA ALA A 164 8.62 1.55 -9.25
C ALA A 164 7.46 2.48 -8.89
N SER A 165 7.23 3.52 -9.70
CA SER A 165 6.10 4.44 -9.53
C SER A 165 4.77 3.72 -9.57
N PHE A 166 4.60 2.76 -10.49
CA PHE A 166 3.40 1.94 -10.59
C PHE A 166 3.15 1.11 -9.32
N ILE A 167 4.18 0.41 -8.83
CA ILE A 167 4.10 -0.36 -7.58
C ILE A 167 3.74 0.54 -6.39
N ASN A 168 4.38 1.70 -6.30
CA ASN A 168 4.20 2.64 -5.19
C ASN A 168 2.81 3.27 -5.18
N VAL A 169 2.28 3.66 -6.35
CA VAL A 169 0.90 4.14 -6.46
C VAL A 169 -0.09 3.00 -6.19
N GLY A 170 0.23 1.77 -6.61
CA GLY A 170 -0.53 0.56 -6.28
C GLY A 170 -0.61 0.32 -4.77
N PHE A 171 0.50 0.49 -4.05
CA PHE A 171 0.54 0.45 -2.58
C PHE A 171 -0.40 1.48 -1.95
N CYS A 172 -0.35 2.74 -2.41
CA CYS A 172 -1.23 3.80 -1.90
C CYS A 172 -2.72 3.48 -2.15
N LEU A 173 -3.04 2.98 -3.36
CA LEU A 173 -4.40 2.55 -3.70
C LEU A 173 -4.89 1.42 -2.80
N ALA A 174 -4.07 0.38 -2.62
CA ALA A 174 -4.39 -0.75 -1.76
C ALA A 174 -4.59 -0.30 -0.30
N TYR A 175 -3.72 0.57 0.21
CA TYR A 175 -3.85 1.16 1.54
C TYR A 175 -5.22 1.85 1.70
N PHE A 176 -5.55 2.79 0.82
CA PHE A 176 -6.81 3.53 0.96
C PHE A 176 -8.05 2.64 0.75
N ALA A 177 -8.01 1.70 -0.21
CA ALA A 177 -9.10 0.77 -0.43
C ALA A 177 -9.35 -0.11 0.80
N LEU A 178 -8.31 -0.70 1.38
CA LEU A 178 -8.39 -1.51 2.60
C LEU A 178 -8.83 -0.69 3.82
N GLN A 179 -8.33 0.53 3.95
CA GLN A 179 -8.70 1.42 5.06
C GLN A 179 -10.18 1.84 4.99
N ASN A 180 -10.70 2.05 3.78
CA ASN A 180 -12.12 2.35 3.56
C ASN A 180 -12.98 1.10 3.78
N VAL A 181 -12.56 -0.06 3.29
CA VAL A 181 -13.31 -1.31 3.47
C VAL A 181 -13.39 -1.71 4.95
N SER A 182 -12.33 -1.48 5.72
CA SER A 182 -12.33 -1.76 7.17
C SER A 182 -13.18 -0.78 8.01
N SER A 183 -13.50 0.40 7.49
CA SER A 183 -14.41 1.34 8.16
C SER A 183 -15.88 1.13 7.82
N MET A 184 -16.19 0.30 6.82
CA MET A 184 -17.56 -0.12 6.51
C MET A 184 -18.05 -1.02 7.66
N SER A 185 -18.85 -0.45 8.57
CA SER A 185 -19.56 -1.22 9.60
C SER A 185 -20.44 -2.27 8.93
N GLY A 186 -20.52 -3.49 9.49
CA GLY A 186 -21.15 -4.69 8.91
C GLY A 186 -22.65 -4.63 8.62
N ASP A 187 -23.24 -3.45 8.55
CA ASP A 187 -24.55 -3.27 7.94
C ASP A 187 -24.45 -3.64 6.47
N VAL A 188 -25.33 -4.56 6.06
CA VAL A 188 -25.41 -5.13 4.73
C VAL A 188 -25.62 -4.01 3.73
N TYR A 189 -24.53 -3.49 3.16
CA TYR A 189 -24.61 -2.63 1.99
C TYR A 189 -25.40 -3.38 0.94
N THR A 190 -26.48 -2.75 0.48
CA THR A 190 -27.23 -3.32 -0.63
C THR A 190 -26.26 -3.40 -1.82
N PRO A 191 -26.30 -4.48 -2.63
CA PRO A 191 -25.45 -4.60 -3.82
C PRO A 191 -25.42 -3.32 -4.69
N PHE A 192 -26.50 -2.53 -4.68
CA PHE A 192 -26.63 -1.26 -5.38
C PHE A 192 -25.70 -0.13 -4.91
N GLU A 193 -25.47 0.05 -3.61
CA GLU A 193 -24.58 1.11 -3.09
C GLU A 193 -23.10 0.78 -3.34
N ILE A 194 -22.78 -0.52 -3.30
CA ILE A 194 -21.49 -1.03 -3.74
C ILE A 194 -21.36 -0.78 -5.23
N GLU A 195 -22.37 -1.14 -6.05
CA GLU A 195 -22.41 -0.92 -7.51
C GLU A 195 -22.18 0.53 -7.93
N ASP A 196 -22.71 1.53 -7.23
CA ASP A 196 -22.54 2.94 -7.63
C ASP A 196 -21.11 3.47 -7.33
N SER A 197 -20.48 2.96 -6.26
CA SER A 197 -19.06 3.19 -5.96
C SER A 197 -18.15 2.38 -6.90
N ILE A 198 -18.59 1.19 -7.27
CA ILE A 198 -17.95 0.24 -8.19
C ILE A 198 -17.99 0.75 -9.64
N ALA A 199 -19.13 1.26 -10.10
CA ALA A 199 -19.35 1.72 -11.47
C ALA A 199 -18.51 2.96 -11.80
N LYS A 200 -18.11 3.72 -10.77
CA LYS A 200 -17.15 4.82 -10.89
C LYS A 200 -15.72 4.33 -11.09
N MET A 201 -15.36 3.13 -10.62
CA MET A 201 -14.10 2.48 -10.94
C MET A 201 -14.25 1.88 -12.34
N SER A 202 -13.78 2.62 -13.35
CA SER A 202 -14.10 2.32 -14.75
C SER A 202 -13.89 0.84 -15.07
N THR A 203 -14.88 0.24 -15.74
CA THR A 203 -14.81 -1.09 -16.36
C THR A 203 -13.49 -1.25 -17.14
N GLU A 204 -13.01 -0.16 -17.75
CA GLU A 204 -11.70 -0.09 -18.40
C GLU A 204 -10.53 -0.38 -17.45
N TYR A 205 -10.50 0.15 -16.23
CA TYR A 205 -9.41 -0.10 -15.27
C TYR A 205 -9.35 -1.58 -14.85
N MET A 206 -10.53 -2.16 -14.57
CA MET A 206 -10.65 -3.57 -14.23
C MET A 206 -10.12 -4.45 -15.37
N PHE A 207 -10.50 -4.18 -16.62
CA PHE A 207 -10.08 -4.97 -17.78
C PHE A 207 -8.65 -4.67 -18.29
N SER A 208 -8.15 -3.44 -18.16
CA SER A 208 -6.88 -3.02 -18.80
C SER A 208 -5.65 -3.12 -17.90
N VAL A 209 -5.79 -2.91 -16.58
CA VAL A 209 -4.64 -2.83 -15.66
C VAL A 209 -4.73 -3.87 -14.55
N CYS A 210 -5.93 -4.19 -14.08
CA CYS A 210 -6.13 -5.03 -12.91
C CYS A 210 -6.23 -6.54 -13.22
N TRP A 211 -6.97 -6.87 -14.28
CA TRP A 211 -6.81 -8.15 -14.98
C TRP A 211 -5.83 -8.01 -16.14
N GLY A 212 -5.07 -6.91 -16.17
CA GLY A 212 -4.12 -6.48 -17.20
C GLY A 212 -2.82 -7.27 -17.25
N LEU A 213 -2.72 -8.32 -16.45
CA LEU A 213 -2.13 -9.55 -16.93
C LEU A 213 -3.27 -10.34 -17.51
N LYS A 214 -3.50 -10.21 -18.82
CA LYS A 214 -4.34 -11.19 -19.53
C LYS A 214 -4.01 -12.57 -18.94
N PRO A 215 -5.00 -13.45 -18.65
CA PRO A 215 -4.68 -14.84 -18.32
C PRO A 215 -3.64 -15.26 -19.36
N PRO A 216 -2.44 -15.69 -18.92
CA PRO A 216 -1.30 -15.82 -19.82
C PRO A 216 -1.80 -16.55 -21.06
N HIS A 217 -1.57 -15.98 -22.24
CA HIS A 217 -1.90 -16.71 -23.46
C HIS A 217 -1.28 -18.09 -23.27
N VAL A 218 -2.07 -19.16 -23.39
CA VAL A 218 -1.65 -20.54 -23.03
C VAL A 218 -0.32 -20.93 -23.72
N SER A 219 0.07 -20.22 -24.78
CA SER A 219 1.33 -20.35 -25.51
C SER A 219 2.56 -19.64 -24.90
N GLN A 220 2.38 -18.66 -24.01
CA GLN A 220 3.45 -18.03 -23.24
C GLN A 220 3.54 -18.77 -21.90
N GLY A 221 4.32 -19.85 -21.88
CA GLY A 221 4.55 -20.68 -20.69
C GLY A 221 4.85 -19.85 -19.44
N PHE A 222 4.58 -20.41 -18.25
CA PHE A 222 4.61 -19.78 -16.91
C PHE A 222 5.43 -18.48 -16.85
N SER A 223 4.82 -17.37 -17.29
CA SER A 223 5.42 -16.06 -17.07
C SER A 223 5.44 -15.84 -15.57
N SER A 224 6.61 -15.49 -15.04
CA SER A 224 6.81 -15.25 -13.62
C SER A 224 5.77 -14.25 -13.11
N PHE A 225 5.18 -14.58 -11.95
CA PHE A 225 4.31 -13.64 -11.25
C PHE A 225 5.18 -12.63 -10.52
N ASP A 226 5.16 -11.37 -10.97
CA ASP A 226 6.13 -10.36 -10.54
C ASP A 226 5.55 -9.34 -9.53
N LEU A 227 6.40 -8.43 -9.03
CA LEU A 227 5.98 -7.48 -7.99
C LEU A 227 4.99 -6.41 -8.46
N ALA A 228 5.12 -5.95 -9.71
CA ALA A 228 4.17 -5.02 -10.30
C ALA A 228 2.79 -5.67 -10.41
N GLN A 229 2.77 -6.93 -10.85
CA GLN A 229 1.58 -7.76 -10.90
C GLN A 229 0.94 -7.93 -9.52
N GLY A 230 1.73 -8.29 -8.50
CA GLY A 230 1.23 -8.41 -7.14
C GLY A 230 0.65 -7.09 -6.59
N SER A 231 1.32 -5.97 -6.84
CA SER A 231 0.89 -4.65 -6.36
C SER A 231 -0.46 -4.20 -6.92
N THR A 232 -0.84 -4.65 -8.12
CA THR A 232 -2.13 -4.30 -8.73
C THR A 232 -3.25 -5.24 -8.38
N CYS A 233 -2.94 -6.48 -7.98
CA CYS A 233 -3.94 -7.51 -7.77
C CYS A 233 -4.89 -7.23 -6.61
N ILE A 234 -4.53 -6.42 -5.60
CA ILE A 234 -5.40 -6.18 -4.43
C ILE A 234 -6.74 -5.54 -4.83
N ILE A 235 -6.71 -4.48 -5.63
CA ILE A 235 -7.91 -3.73 -6.01
C ILE A 235 -8.97 -4.59 -6.73
N PRO A 236 -8.64 -5.35 -7.80
CA PRO A 236 -9.63 -6.23 -8.43
C PRO A 236 -10.05 -7.39 -7.54
N PHE A 237 -9.17 -7.84 -6.63
CA PHE A 237 -9.52 -8.86 -5.66
C PHE A 237 -10.60 -8.34 -4.70
N LEU A 238 -10.38 -7.17 -4.11
CA LEU A 238 -11.37 -6.50 -3.25
C LEU A 238 -12.69 -6.31 -3.97
N TYR A 239 -12.63 -5.82 -5.21
CA TYR A 239 -13.82 -5.67 -6.06
C TYR A 239 -14.56 -6.99 -6.26
N SER A 240 -13.84 -8.08 -6.57
CA SER A 240 -14.45 -9.39 -6.76
C SER A 240 -15.06 -9.94 -5.47
N ILE A 241 -14.42 -9.72 -4.32
CA ILE A 241 -14.96 -10.14 -3.02
C ILE A 241 -16.25 -9.37 -2.71
N LEU A 242 -16.24 -8.04 -2.89
CA LEU A 242 -17.41 -7.18 -2.70
C LEU A 242 -18.57 -7.60 -3.60
N GLY A 243 -18.31 -7.87 -4.88
CA GLY A 243 -19.33 -8.32 -5.85
C GLY A 243 -19.81 -9.76 -5.65
N SER A 244 -19.03 -10.61 -4.96
CA SER A 244 -19.38 -12.03 -4.75
C SER A 244 -20.36 -12.28 -3.59
N GLY A 245 -20.62 -11.28 -2.74
CA GLY A 245 -21.38 -11.46 -1.50
C GLY A 245 -20.64 -12.27 -0.43
N LEU A 246 -19.34 -12.56 -0.62
CA LEU A 246 -18.46 -13.15 0.39
C LEU A 246 -17.80 -12.10 1.29
N PHE A 247 -18.15 -10.82 1.10
CA PHE A 247 -17.77 -9.74 1.99
C PHE A 247 -18.19 -10.03 3.44
N GLY A 248 -17.32 -9.69 4.40
CA GLY A 248 -17.57 -9.88 5.83
C GLY A 248 -17.47 -11.33 6.33
N ARG A 249 -17.13 -12.31 5.47
CA ARG A 249 -16.92 -13.70 5.91
C ARG A 249 -15.63 -13.89 6.70
N ILE A 250 -14.60 -13.13 6.35
CA ILE A 250 -13.38 -12.96 7.14
C ILE A 250 -13.03 -11.46 7.15
N PRO A 251 -12.37 -10.97 8.22
CA PRO A 251 -11.98 -9.57 8.28
C PRO A 251 -10.83 -9.27 7.31
N PHE A 252 -10.84 -8.05 6.76
CA PHE A 252 -9.75 -7.55 5.91
C PHE A 252 -8.60 -6.98 6.74
N PRO A 253 -7.37 -6.93 6.19
CA PRO A 253 -6.28 -6.17 6.80
C PRO A 253 -6.69 -4.71 6.99
N VAL A 254 -6.35 -4.14 8.14
CA VAL A 254 -6.57 -2.73 8.44
C VAL A 254 -5.21 -2.03 8.34
N PRO A 255 -4.93 -1.25 7.28
CA PRO A 255 -3.59 -0.72 7.04
C PRO A 255 -3.04 0.10 8.20
N SER A 256 -3.86 0.87 8.91
CA SER A 256 -3.45 1.62 10.11
C SER A 256 -2.98 0.73 11.29
N ARG A 257 -3.27 -0.58 11.25
CA ARG A 257 -2.83 -1.57 12.25
C ARG A 257 -1.65 -2.41 11.80
N ILE A 258 -1.33 -2.40 10.50
CA ILE A 258 -0.23 -3.18 9.95
C ILE A 258 1.08 -2.53 10.40
N PRO A 259 1.97 -3.22 11.12
CA PRO A 259 3.21 -2.62 11.62
C PRO A 259 4.26 -2.50 10.51
N PHE A 260 4.00 -1.76 9.43
CA PHE A 260 4.88 -1.67 8.25
C PHE A 260 6.35 -1.43 8.63
N ARG A 261 6.62 -0.56 9.61
CA ARG A 261 7.98 -0.27 10.10
C ARG A 261 8.74 -1.48 10.66
N SER A 262 8.04 -2.50 11.16
CA SER A 262 8.69 -3.70 11.69
C SER A 262 9.18 -4.62 10.56
N PHE A 263 8.64 -4.51 9.35
CA PHE A 263 8.96 -5.39 8.22
C PHE A 263 9.26 -4.65 6.90
N MET A 264 9.37 -3.32 6.93
CA MET A 264 9.78 -2.48 5.80
C MET A 264 10.90 -1.54 6.24
N ASP A 265 11.99 -1.48 5.46
CA ASP A 265 13.04 -0.48 5.64
C ASP A 265 12.69 0.78 4.84
N VAL A 266 11.66 1.49 5.30
CA VAL A 266 11.06 2.63 4.59
C VAL A 266 12.11 3.74 4.33
N PRO A 267 12.41 4.09 3.07
CA PRO A 267 13.37 5.15 2.73
C PRO A 267 12.84 6.54 3.08
N TRP A 268 13.74 7.52 3.15
CA TRP A 268 13.34 8.93 3.24
C TRP A 268 12.60 9.40 1.99
N VAL A 269 11.71 10.38 2.15
CA VAL A 269 10.94 10.95 1.03
C VAL A 269 11.83 11.83 0.14
N PHE A 270 11.54 11.91 -1.16
CA PHE A 270 12.25 12.75 -2.14
C PHE A 270 13.78 12.52 -2.23
N THR A 271 14.22 11.27 -2.21
CA THR A 271 15.63 10.87 -2.38
C THR A 271 15.78 9.80 -3.46
N ASP A 272 15.14 10.00 -4.62
CA ASP A 272 15.00 8.95 -5.66
C ASP A 272 14.45 7.65 -5.05
N SER A 273 13.53 7.82 -4.09
CA SER A 273 13.10 6.78 -3.16
C SER A 273 12.08 5.82 -3.77
N ALA A 274 11.64 6.07 -5.00
CA ALA A 274 10.59 5.28 -5.63
C ALA A 274 11.01 3.80 -5.76
N GLU A 275 12.19 3.55 -6.34
CA GLU A 275 12.73 2.18 -6.49
C GLU A 275 12.99 1.55 -5.12
N ALA A 276 13.68 2.27 -4.23
CA ALA A 276 13.99 1.78 -2.89
C ALA A 276 12.71 1.39 -2.11
N PHE A 277 11.66 2.21 -2.15
CA PHE A 277 10.40 1.91 -1.47
C PHE A 277 9.72 0.68 -2.05
N SER A 278 9.72 0.55 -3.38
CA SER A 278 9.00 -0.53 -4.08
C SER A 278 9.44 -1.94 -3.65
N ILE A 279 10.66 -2.08 -3.13
CA ILE A 279 11.25 -3.36 -2.69
C ILE A 279 11.66 -3.39 -1.21
N CYS A 280 11.46 -2.30 -0.44
CA CYS A 280 11.98 -2.20 0.94
C CYS A 280 11.36 -3.19 1.93
N HIS A 281 10.25 -3.83 1.57
CA HIS A 281 9.59 -4.86 2.38
C HIS A 281 10.20 -6.25 2.18
N ILE A 282 10.78 -6.53 1.01
CA ILE A 282 11.20 -7.89 0.61
C ILE A 282 12.18 -8.52 1.61
N PRO A 283 13.25 -7.84 2.08
CA PRO A 283 14.24 -8.49 2.94
C PRO A 283 13.65 -9.11 4.21
N LYS A 284 12.77 -8.37 4.90
CA LYS A 284 12.12 -8.79 6.16
C LYS A 284 10.87 -9.64 5.93
N MET A 285 10.07 -9.34 4.91
CA MET A 285 8.86 -10.13 4.61
C MET A 285 9.15 -11.53 4.06
N THR A 286 10.41 -11.80 3.68
CA THR A 286 10.89 -13.13 3.30
C THR A 286 11.66 -13.82 4.42
N GLU A 287 11.65 -13.30 5.65
CA GLU A 287 12.20 -14.01 6.80
C GLU A 287 11.23 -15.08 7.28
N PHE A 288 11.77 -16.21 7.74
CA PHE A 288 10.95 -17.34 8.20
C PHE A 288 10.05 -16.95 9.40
N ASP A 289 10.54 -16.09 10.30
CA ASP A 289 9.76 -15.54 11.41
C ASP A 289 8.58 -14.69 10.92
N PHE A 290 8.76 -13.95 9.83
CA PHE A 290 7.67 -13.21 9.23
C PHE A 290 6.67 -14.15 8.55
N LEU A 291 7.10 -15.15 7.79
CA LEU A 291 6.18 -16.05 7.08
C LEU A 291 5.41 -16.97 8.02
N THR A 292 6.00 -17.31 9.16
CA THR A 292 5.38 -18.14 10.20
C THR A 292 4.23 -17.42 10.88
N GLY A 293 3.12 -18.14 11.12
CA GLY A 293 1.95 -17.63 11.84
C GLY A 293 0.63 -18.02 11.19
N THR A 294 -0.45 -17.37 11.63
CA THR A 294 -1.81 -17.63 11.12
C THR A 294 -2.20 -16.62 10.05
N TRP A 295 -2.56 -17.16 8.89
CA TRP A 295 -2.99 -16.43 7.71
C TRP A 295 -4.44 -16.75 7.36
N MET A 296 -5.04 -15.90 6.56
CA MET A 296 -6.37 -16.08 5.99
C MET A 296 -6.44 -15.37 4.64
N GLY A 297 -7.47 -15.65 3.85
CA GLY A 297 -7.67 -14.91 2.62
C GLY A 297 -8.66 -15.58 1.68
N TYR A 298 -8.53 -15.26 0.40
CA TYR A 298 -9.42 -15.74 -0.65
C TYR A 298 -8.63 -16.19 -1.87
N TYR A 299 -9.30 -16.96 -2.72
CA TYR A 299 -8.85 -17.28 -4.07
C TYR A 299 -10.01 -17.04 -5.04
N THR A 300 -9.70 -16.74 -6.29
CA THR A 300 -10.69 -16.62 -7.36
C THR A 300 -10.66 -17.86 -8.23
N ASP A 301 -11.79 -18.31 -8.75
CA ASP A 301 -11.85 -19.29 -9.83
C ASP A 301 -12.13 -18.58 -11.16
N GLN A 302 -11.14 -18.62 -12.05
CA GLN A 302 -11.17 -17.98 -13.35
C GLN A 302 -11.34 -18.97 -14.51
N ARG A 303 -11.48 -20.27 -14.22
CA ARG A 303 -11.63 -21.31 -15.25
C ARG A 303 -12.92 -21.17 -16.07
N LEU A 304 -13.93 -20.51 -15.51
CA LEU A 304 -15.27 -20.37 -16.09
C LEU A 304 -15.64 -18.90 -16.42
N VAL A 305 -14.66 -18.01 -16.62
CA VAL A 305 -14.92 -16.58 -16.89
C VAL A 305 -15.37 -16.39 -18.34
N ASN A 306 -16.57 -16.89 -18.66
CA ASN A 306 -17.24 -16.67 -19.92
C ASN A 306 -18.15 -15.42 -19.80
N HIS A 307 -17.58 -14.22 -19.87
CA HIS A 307 -18.31 -12.93 -19.92
C HIS A 307 -18.75 -12.28 -18.59
N ARG A 308 -18.17 -12.65 -17.44
CA ARG A 308 -18.45 -11.94 -16.18
C ARG A 308 -17.58 -10.69 -16.01
N HIS A 309 -18.14 -9.65 -15.39
CA HIS A 309 -17.42 -8.42 -15.05
C HIS A 309 -16.42 -8.60 -13.89
N PHE A 310 -16.52 -9.69 -13.13
CA PHE A 310 -15.64 -10.03 -12.01
C PHE A 310 -15.33 -11.53 -11.97
N ALA A 311 -14.20 -11.87 -11.36
CA ALA A 311 -13.81 -13.26 -11.14
C ALA A 311 -14.69 -13.90 -10.06
N LEU A 312 -15.04 -15.17 -10.21
CA LEU A 312 -15.75 -15.88 -9.15
C LEU A 312 -14.81 -16.00 -7.95
N VAL A 313 -15.25 -15.56 -6.77
CA VAL A 313 -14.46 -15.72 -5.54
C VAL A 313 -14.89 -17.01 -4.86
N GLY A 314 -13.92 -17.87 -4.55
CA GLY A 314 -14.15 -19.08 -3.77
C GLY A 314 -14.39 -18.73 -2.29
N PRO A 315 -14.95 -19.66 -1.50
CA PRO A 315 -15.10 -19.47 -0.05
C PRO A 315 -13.75 -19.14 0.63
N PRO A 316 -13.78 -18.40 1.75
CA PRO A 316 -12.56 -17.94 2.41
C PRO A 316 -11.69 -19.11 2.88
N MET A 317 -10.38 -18.95 2.72
CA MET A 317 -9.38 -19.80 3.35
C MET A 317 -9.09 -19.26 4.75
N ASN A 318 -9.35 -20.07 5.75
CA ASN A 318 -9.26 -19.71 7.17
C ASN A 318 -8.14 -20.47 7.86
N ASP A 319 -7.61 -19.83 8.91
CA ASP A 319 -6.66 -20.42 9.85
C ASP A 319 -5.53 -21.18 9.16
N ILE A 320 -4.97 -20.58 8.10
CA ILE A 320 -3.81 -21.10 7.40
C ILE A 320 -2.61 -20.90 8.33
N ASN A 321 -2.29 -21.91 9.12
CA ASN A 321 -1.08 -21.93 9.93
C ASN A 321 0.11 -22.25 9.01
N ILE A 322 1.01 -21.29 8.81
CA ILE A 322 2.26 -21.47 8.08
C ILE A 322 3.38 -21.64 9.09
N VAL A 323 4.22 -22.66 8.88
CA VAL A 323 5.47 -22.87 9.61
C VAL A 323 6.62 -22.89 8.61
N ALA A 324 7.37 -21.79 8.58
CA ALA A 324 8.51 -21.59 7.68
C ALA A 324 9.84 -21.88 8.40
N LYS A 325 10.80 -22.44 7.68
CA LYS A 325 12.14 -22.79 8.17
C LYS A 325 13.19 -22.32 7.17
N LEU A 326 14.38 -21.99 7.67
CA LEU A 326 15.53 -21.66 6.82
C LEU A 326 16.01 -22.90 6.07
N SER A 327 16.58 -22.69 4.88
CA SER A 327 17.32 -23.74 4.18
C SER A 327 18.68 -23.95 4.87
N ASP A 328 19.11 -25.21 4.97
CA ASP A 328 20.41 -25.57 5.57
C ASP A 328 21.60 -25.22 4.65
N GLU A 329 21.35 -24.98 3.35
CA GLU A 329 22.39 -24.68 2.36
C GLU A 329 22.45 -23.18 2.01
N PRO A 330 23.62 -22.52 2.16
CA PRO A 330 23.76 -21.11 1.83
C PRO A 330 24.15 -20.86 0.37
N ASN A 331 23.49 -19.84 -0.22
CA ASN A 331 24.05 -18.88 -1.17
C ASN A 331 24.03 -19.15 -2.68
N LYS A 332 22.85 -19.35 -3.29
CA LYS A 332 22.56 -18.75 -4.61
C LYS A 332 21.24 -17.98 -4.60
N HIS A 333 21.18 -16.83 -5.28
CA HIS A 333 19.94 -16.05 -5.41
C HIS A 333 18.79 -16.79 -6.10
N SER A 334 19.10 -17.83 -6.88
CA SER A 334 18.12 -18.71 -7.52
C SER A 334 17.67 -19.87 -6.63
N GLU A 335 18.35 -20.11 -5.50
CA GLU A 335 17.99 -21.17 -4.57
C GLU A 335 16.95 -20.65 -3.57
N PRO A 336 16.07 -21.53 -3.05
CA PRO A 336 15.14 -21.18 -1.99
C PRO A 336 15.85 -20.59 -0.78
N LYS A 337 15.36 -19.44 -0.29
CA LYS A 337 15.78 -18.86 1.00
C LYS A 337 15.36 -19.75 2.18
N GLY A 338 14.25 -20.48 2.00
CA GLY A 338 13.78 -21.47 2.95
C GLY A 338 12.54 -22.20 2.45
N HIS A 339 11.95 -23.01 3.33
CA HIS A 339 10.83 -23.88 3.00
C HIS A 339 9.69 -23.76 4.02
N ILE A 340 8.48 -24.15 3.61
CA ILE A 340 7.28 -24.25 4.44
C ILE A 340 6.94 -25.74 4.58
N GLY A 341 6.91 -26.25 5.82
CA GLY A 341 6.79 -27.69 6.08
C GLY A 341 5.35 -28.21 5.97
N CYS A 342 5.12 -29.26 5.16
CA CYS A 342 3.77 -29.80 4.88
C CYS A 342 3.08 -30.37 6.14
N SER A 343 3.82 -31.02 7.04
CA SER A 343 3.25 -31.68 8.22
C SER A 343 2.82 -30.71 9.32
N GLU A 344 3.38 -29.50 9.31
CA GLU A 344 3.18 -28.48 10.35
C GLU A 344 2.26 -27.35 9.87
N SER A 345 2.13 -27.20 8.55
CA SER A 345 1.37 -26.12 7.93
C SER A 345 0.03 -26.62 7.38
N SER A 346 -1.07 -26.04 7.86
CA SER A 346 -2.43 -26.48 7.50
C SER A 346 -3.44 -25.35 7.54
N GLY A 347 -4.57 -25.52 6.89
CA GLY A 347 -5.69 -24.58 6.92
C GLY A 347 -7.01 -25.26 6.60
N PHE A 348 -8.06 -24.45 6.48
CA PHE A 348 -9.40 -24.94 6.17
C PHE A 348 -10.14 -24.00 5.21
N ASP A 349 -10.89 -24.55 4.27
CA ASP A 349 -11.88 -23.82 3.47
C ASP A 349 -13.13 -24.68 3.24
N SER A 350 -14.02 -24.27 2.31
CA SER A 350 -15.25 -25.00 2.01
C SER A 350 -15.07 -26.43 1.50
N TYR A 351 -13.91 -26.76 0.94
CA TYR A 351 -13.59 -28.11 0.47
C TYR A 351 -12.95 -28.98 1.56
N GLY A 352 -12.75 -28.43 2.76
CA GLY A 352 -12.27 -29.14 3.93
C GLY A 352 -10.87 -28.73 4.36
N ARG A 353 -10.24 -29.60 5.15
CA ARG A 353 -8.90 -29.37 5.70
C ARG A 353 -7.84 -29.65 4.65
N PHE A 354 -6.86 -28.76 4.54
CA PHE A 354 -5.71 -28.90 3.65
C PHE A 354 -4.39 -28.70 4.38
N THR A 355 -3.33 -29.26 3.82
CA THR A 355 -1.93 -28.94 4.13
C THR A 355 -1.38 -27.98 3.07
N ILE A 356 -0.42 -27.15 3.44
CA ILE A 356 0.27 -26.26 2.50
C ILE A 356 1.78 -26.37 2.70
N CYS A 357 2.55 -26.43 1.63
CA CYS A 357 4.01 -26.44 1.72
C CYS A 357 4.65 -25.91 0.47
N GLY A 358 5.95 -25.65 0.52
CA GLY A 358 6.69 -25.15 -0.62
C GLY A 358 7.89 -24.32 -0.19
N GLU A 359 8.22 -23.31 -0.99
CA GLU A 359 9.50 -22.61 -0.94
C GLU A 359 9.27 -21.09 -1.02
N PHE A 360 10.19 -20.34 -0.43
CA PHE A 360 10.22 -18.89 -0.54
C PHE A 360 11.63 -18.40 -0.87
N TYR A 361 11.72 -17.26 -1.56
CA TYR A 361 12.93 -16.80 -2.23
C TYR A 361 13.35 -15.40 -1.75
N HIS A 362 14.61 -15.05 -2.01
CA HIS A 362 15.19 -13.75 -1.62
C HIS A 362 14.54 -12.55 -2.32
N ASP A 363 13.95 -12.76 -3.50
CA ASP A 363 13.29 -11.72 -4.32
C ASP A 363 11.81 -11.52 -3.98
N GLY A 364 11.32 -12.18 -2.93
CA GLY A 364 9.93 -12.10 -2.52
C GLY A 364 9.03 -13.16 -3.12
N ARG A 365 9.50 -13.97 -4.07
CA ARG A 365 8.68 -15.06 -4.64
C ARG A 365 8.36 -16.12 -3.58
N VAL A 366 7.19 -16.72 -3.73
CA VAL A 366 6.71 -17.84 -2.92
C VAL A 366 6.03 -18.84 -3.84
N GLU A 367 6.41 -20.11 -3.72
CA GLU A 367 5.88 -21.23 -4.51
C GLU A 367 5.31 -22.25 -3.52
N LEU A 368 3.99 -22.45 -3.52
CA LEU A 368 3.28 -23.31 -2.56
C LEU A 368 2.48 -24.39 -3.30
N VAL A 369 2.29 -25.51 -2.64
CA VAL A 369 1.38 -26.59 -3.03
C VAL A 369 0.38 -26.77 -1.90
N LYS A 370 -0.90 -26.67 -2.25
CA LYS A 370 -2.02 -26.92 -1.36
C LYS A 370 -2.58 -28.31 -1.66
N HIS A 371 -2.60 -29.18 -0.65
CA HIS A 371 -3.09 -30.56 -0.75
C HIS A 371 -4.25 -30.79 0.22
N TYR A 372 -5.40 -31.24 -0.28
CA TYR A 372 -6.56 -31.52 0.57
C TYR A 372 -6.41 -32.88 1.26
N THR A 373 -6.65 -32.94 2.57
CA THR A 373 -6.44 -34.18 3.34
C THR A 373 -7.46 -35.28 3.05
N GLN A 374 -8.64 -34.90 2.54
CA GLN A 374 -9.77 -35.81 2.26
C GLN A 374 -9.96 -36.06 0.76
N HIS A 375 -9.24 -35.34 -0.09
CA HIS A 375 -9.40 -35.37 -1.54
C HIS A 375 -8.03 -35.42 -2.20
N SER A 376 -7.87 -36.15 -3.31
CA SER A 376 -6.61 -36.20 -4.05
C SER A 376 -6.39 -34.96 -4.93
N TRP A 377 -6.79 -33.78 -4.46
CA TRP A 377 -6.66 -32.53 -5.19
C TRP A 377 -5.45 -31.76 -4.68
N GLU A 378 -4.62 -31.37 -5.63
CA GLU A 378 -3.46 -30.53 -5.40
C GLU A 378 -3.52 -29.32 -6.31
N TRP A 379 -3.28 -28.16 -5.74
CA TRP A 379 -3.20 -26.89 -6.46
C TRP A 379 -1.84 -26.25 -6.18
N GLN A 380 -1.21 -25.78 -7.24
CA GLN A 380 0.04 -25.03 -7.18
C GLN A 380 -0.28 -23.54 -7.04
N TYR A 381 0.47 -22.83 -6.22
CA TYR A 381 0.31 -21.41 -5.91
C TYR A 381 1.65 -20.73 -6.14
N ASN A 382 1.69 -19.81 -7.10
CA ASN A 382 2.88 -19.03 -7.44
C ASN A 382 2.59 -17.57 -7.16
N GLY A 383 3.29 -16.98 -6.20
CA GLY A 383 3.01 -15.63 -5.74
C GLY A 383 4.24 -14.84 -5.34
N ILE A 384 3.98 -13.66 -4.80
CA ILE A 384 4.98 -12.73 -4.31
C ILE A 384 4.50 -12.07 -3.02
N VAL A 385 5.44 -11.84 -2.09
CA VAL A 385 5.18 -11.06 -0.88
C VAL A 385 5.03 -9.58 -1.25
N ILE A 386 3.97 -8.96 -0.76
CA ILE A 386 3.69 -7.53 -0.86
C ILE A 386 3.33 -6.99 0.51
N PRO A 387 3.39 -5.67 0.77
CA PRO A 387 3.13 -5.11 2.11
C PRO A 387 1.79 -5.50 2.75
N PHE A 388 0.82 -5.99 1.97
CA PHE A 388 -0.51 -6.44 2.43
C PHE A 388 -0.71 -7.96 2.35
N GLY A 389 0.36 -8.76 2.25
CA GLY A 389 0.32 -10.22 2.35
C GLY A 389 1.05 -10.94 1.22
N ILE A 390 0.56 -12.12 0.85
CA ILE A 390 1.06 -12.90 -0.28
C ILE A 390 -0.05 -12.93 -1.33
N VAL A 391 0.28 -12.52 -2.54
CA VAL A 391 -0.65 -12.50 -3.67
C VAL A 391 -0.03 -13.23 -4.86
N GLY A 392 -0.86 -13.90 -5.64
CA GLY A 392 -0.34 -14.69 -6.75
C GLY A 392 -1.42 -15.34 -7.58
N ARG A 393 -0.98 -16.34 -8.35
CA ARG A 393 -1.83 -17.21 -9.16
C ARG A 393 -1.86 -18.59 -8.56
N TRP A 394 -2.97 -19.29 -8.73
CA TRP A 394 -3.02 -20.72 -8.52
C TRP A 394 -3.32 -21.46 -9.83
N SER A 395 -2.83 -22.68 -9.93
CA SER A 395 -2.97 -23.58 -11.07
C SER A 395 -3.19 -25.01 -10.60
N ASP A 396 -3.64 -25.88 -11.51
CA ASP A 396 -3.58 -27.33 -11.28
C ASP A 396 -2.13 -27.85 -11.42
N LEU A 397 -1.94 -29.17 -11.29
CA LEU A 397 -0.63 -29.82 -11.40
C LEU A 397 -0.06 -29.85 -12.82
N GLU A 398 -0.92 -29.75 -13.84
CA GLU A 398 -0.50 -29.53 -15.23
C GLU A 398 -0.12 -28.06 -15.46
N GLY A 399 -0.36 -27.24 -14.44
CA GLY A 399 -0.11 -25.82 -14.38
C GLY A 399 -1.07 -25.01 -15.26
N ASN A 400 -2.24 -25.57 -15.56
CA ASN A 400 -3.35 -24.81 -16.13
C ASN A 400 -3.80 -23.75 -15.13
N PHE A 401 -3.88 -22.50 -15.59
CA PHE A 401 -4.26 -21.37 -14.75
C PHE A 401 -5.68 -21.56 -14.17
N GLY A 402 -5.77 -21.53 -12.84
CA GLY A 402 -7.03 -21.64 -12.11
C GLY A 402 -7.59 -20.29 -11.69
N GLY A 403 -6.73 -19.35 -11.31
CA GLY A 403 -7.13 -18.01 -10.89
C GLY A 403 -6.07 -17.34 -10.03
N HIS A 404 -6.46 -16.34 -9.24
CA HIS A 404 -5.58 -15.63 -8.32
C HIS A 404 -5.85 -16.03 -6.87
N PHE A 405 -4.88 -15.79 -5.99
CA PHE A 405 -5.06 -15.89 -4.55
C PHE A 405 -4.47 -14.67 -3.86
N TRP A 406 -5.02 -14.35 -2.70
CA TRP A 406 -4.48 -13.35 -1.80
C TRP A 406 -4.72 -13.81 -0.37
N ILE A 407 -3.62 -13.93 0.39
CA ILE A 407 -3.63 -14.27 1.81
C ILE A 407 -2.88 -13.21 2.61
N TRP A 408 -3.33 -12.95 3.83
CA TRP A 408 -2.77 -11.97 4.75
C TRP A 408 -2.75 -12.52 6.17
N LYS A 409 -1.96 -11.90 7.05
CA LYS A 409 -1.90 -12.34 8.45
C LYS A 409 -3.16 -11.96 9.21
N LYS A 410 -3.61 -12.87 10.08
CA LYS A 410 -4.80 -12.70 10.91
C LYS A 410 -4.68 -11.55 11.91
N ASP A 411 -3.47 -11.28 12.41
CA ASP A 411 -3.19 -10.21 13.39
C ASP A 411 -3.26 -8.79 12.78
N TRP A 412 -3.27 -8.66 11.46
CA TRP A 412 -3.46 -7.39 10.75
C TRP A 412 -4.92 -6.95 10.65
N CYS A 413 -5.84 -7.83 11.02
CA CYS A 413 -7.27 -7.59 10.94
C CYS A 413 -7.80 -6.96 12.23
N ASP A 414 -8.99 -6.36 12.17
CA ASP A 414 -9.65 -5.93 13.40
C ASP A 414 -10.26 -7.12 14.15
N SER A 415 -9.77 -7.35 15.37
CA SER A 415 -10.30 -8.34 16.31
C SER A 415 -11.76 -8.09 16.70
N GLN A 416 -12.28 -6.87 16.52
CA GLN A 416 -13.66 -6.50 16.87
C GLN A 416 -14.65 -6.64 15.70
N ALA A 417 -14.19 -7.02 14.49
CA ALA A 417 -15.03 -7.07 13.29
C ALA A 417 -15.70 -8.44 13.03
N LEU A 418 -15.80 -9.32 14.04
CA LEU A 418 -16.43 -10.65 13.92
C LEU A 418 -17.64 -10.80 14.82
#